data_AF-A0A2G6BSR3-F1
#
_entry.id   AF-A0A2G6BSR3-F1
#
_cell.length_a   1.000
_cell.length_b   1.000
_cell.length_c   1.000
_cell.angle_alpha   90.00
_cell.angle_beta   90.00
_cell.angle_gamma   90.00
#
_symmetry.space_group_name_H-M   'P 1'
#
loop_
_entity.id
_entity.type
_entity.pdbx_description
1 polymer ?
#
loop_
_entity_poly.entity_id
_entity_poly.type
_entity_poly.pdbx_seq_one_letter_code
_entity_poly.pdbx_strand_id
1 'polypeptide(L)'
;MKYFFIALLISCSCLLTGFQNNEKLKFKIKYGMISAGYASMTIDTLVFRDSVDCYKISAKAETNGFFDKIFKVRDNITSIWDKEKKVSRQFSKKLREGSYRQKRDQYFYPEQNFSLYLKWDMKKHKMKEKKLEIIDNTQDILSAFYWTRQQELKVGESKFINVSADGKNYKAEVKVHRKETLDTIFGTKECFLIEPVLVGDAIFKQTGNIYIWITDDDLKVPVLMESEVVFGSFKAVLEEADNVSFE
;
A
#
# COMPACT_ATOMS: atom_id res chain seq x y z
N MET A 1 -48.09 -36.61 -10.10
CA MET A 1 -46.70 -36.17 -10.39
C MET A 1 -46.39 -34.93 -9.56
N LYS A 2 -45.56 -35.07 -8.52
CA LYS A 2 -45.10 -33.97 -7.67
C LYS A 2 -43.85 -33.37 -8.33
N TYR A 3 -43.91 -32.10 -8.73
CA TYR A 3 -42.73 -31.35 -9.17
C TYR A 3 -42.00 -30.82 -7.94
N PHE A 4 -40.78 -31.31 -7.71
CA PHE A 4 -39.87 -30.84 -6.69
C PHE A 4 -39.07 -29.65 -7.27
N PHE A 5 -39.37 -28.44 -6.82
CA PHE A 5 -38.53 -27.26 -7.12
C PHE A 5 -37.35 -27.27 -6.15
N ILE A 6 -36.15 -27.57 -6.64
CA ILE A 6 -34.91 -27.39 -5.89
C ILE A 6 -34.46 -25.94 -6.13
N ALA A 7 -34.61 -25.09 -5.12
CA ALA A 7 -33.99 -23.77 -5.10
C ALA A 7 -32.49 -23.96 -4.85
N LEU A 8 -31.68 -23.72 -5.88
CA LEU A 8 -30.24 -23.68 -5.77
C LEU A 8 -29.86 -22.36 -5.08
N LEU A 9 -29.65 -22.40 -3.76
CA LEU A 9 -29.00 -21.32 -3.03
C LEU A 9 -27.54 -21.25 -3.49
N ILE A 10 -27.28 -20.45 -4.52
CA ILE A 10 -25.94 -20.01 -4.85
C ILE A 10 -25.51 -19.12 -3.69
N SER A 11 -24.82 -19.70 -2.70
CA SER A 11 -24.03 -18.93 -1.77
C SER A 11 -22.92 -18.29 -2.60
N CYS A 12 -23.17 -17.07 -3.09
CA CYS A 12 -22.09 -16.19 -3.50
C CYS A 12 -21.28 -15.96 -2.22
N SER A 13 -20.25 -16.76 -2.00
CA SER A 13 -19.20 -16.39 -1.09
C SER A 13 -18.64 -15.11 -1.69
N CYS A 14 -19.10 -13.97 -1.19
CA CYS A 14 -18.45 -12.71 -1.44
C CYS A 14 -17.02 -12.93 -0.95
N LEU A 15 -16.10 -13.22 -1.88
CA LEU A 15 -14.69 -13.10 -1.59
C LEU A 15 -14.56 -11.68 -1.05
N LEU A 16 -14.12 -11.51 0.20
CA LEU A 16 -13.82 -10.20 0.75
C LEU A 16 -12.75 -9.58 -0.15
N THR A 17 -13.21 -8.84 -1.15
CA THR A 17 -12.35 -8.20 -2.12
C THR A 17 -11.97 -6.88 -1.48
N GLY A 18 -10.83 -6.86 -0.80
CA GLY A 18 -10.26 -5.63 -0.25
C GLY A 18 -9.96 -4.53 -1.28
N PHE A 19 -10.33 -4.68 -2.55
CA PHE A 19 -10.17 -3.75 -3.66
C PHE A 19 -10.81 -4.38 -4.91
N GLN A 20 -11.06 -3.55 -5.93
CA GLN A 20 -11.53 -4.02 -7.23
C GLN A 20 -10.41 -3.99 -8.28
N ASN A 21 -10.59 -4.76 -9.36
CA ASN A 21 -9.67 -4.72 -10.50
C ASN A 21 -9.69 -3.33 -11.15
N ASN A 22 -8.51 -2.83 -11.54
CA ASN A 22 -8.38 -1.50 -12.16
C ASN A 22 -8.81 -0.34 -11.25
N GLU A 23 -8.90 -0.54 -9.93
CA GLU A 23 -9.10 0.52 -8.94
C GLU A 23 -8.05 1.62 -9.12
N LYS A 24 -8.52 2.87 -9.11
CA LYS A 24 -7.67 4.07 -9.10
C LYS A 24 -8.16 5.00 -8.01
N LEU A 25 -7.25 5.38 -7.13
CA LEU A 25 -7.49 6.31 -6.03
C LEU A 25 -6.58 7.50 -6.22
N LYS A 26 -7.13 8.72 -6.13
CA LYS A 26 -6.36 9.96 -6.21
C LYS A 26 -6.60 10.78 -4.96
N PHE A 27 -5.49 11.24 -4.38
CA PHE A 27 -5.46 11.96 -3.13
C PHE A 27 -4.92 13.35 -3.33
N LYS A 28 -5.49 14.30 -2.60
CA LYS A 28 -4.92 15.64 -2.42
C LYS A 28 -4.03 15.66 -1.20
N ILE A 29 -2.78 16.03 -1.41
CA ILE A 29 -1.81 16.21 -0.34
C ILE A 29 -1.93 17.63 0.18
N LYS A 30 -2.18 17.79 1.47
CA LYS A 30 -2.20 19.06 2.19
C LYS A 30 -1.05 19.12 3.19
N TYR A 31 -0.45 20.30 3.30
CA TYR A 31 0.46 20.66 4.38
C TYR A 31 -0.21 21.76 5.21
N GLY A 32 -0.67 21.41 6.41
CA GLY A 32 -1.64 22.24 7.13
C GLY A 32 -2.90 22.46 6.29
N MET A 33 -3.28 23.72 6.06
CA MET A 33 -4.46 24.08 5.25
C MET A 33 -4.17 24.20 3.75
N ILE A 34 -2.90 24.17 3.32
CA ILE A 34 -2.50 24.49 1.96
C ILE A 34 -2.35 23.19 1.15
N SER A 35 -2.90 23.15 -0.07
CA SER A 35 -2.65 22.07 -1.02
C SER A 35 -1.18 22.06 -1.43
N ALA A 36 -0.48 20.96 -1.20
CA ALA A 36 0.93 20.76 -1.51
C ALA A 36 1.15 19.95 -2.79
N GLY A 37 0.18 19.11 -3.18
CA GLY A 37 0.33 18.20 -4.30
C GLY A 37 -0.75 17.14 -4.37
N TYR A 38 -0.44 16.06 -5.10
CA TYR A 38 -1.32 14.93 -5.31
C TYR A 38 -0.57 13.62 -5.14
N ALA A 39 -1.29 12.60 -4.69
CA ALA A 39 -0.84 11.21 -4.77
C ALA A 39 -1.88 10.39 -5.53
N SER A 40 -1.45 9.26 -6.07
CA SER A 40 -2.35 8.27 -6.63
C SER A 40 -1.92 6.86 -6.31
N MET A 41 -2.90 5.98 -6.17
CA MET A 41 -2.72 4.53 -6.05
C MET A 41 -3.56 3.87 -7.15
N THR A 42 -2.94 2.98 -7.92
CA THR A 42 -3.64 2.23 -8.98
C THR A 42 -3.31 0.76 -8.86
N ILE A 43 -4.27 -0.10 -9.20
CA ILE A 43 -4.05 -1.53 -9.33
C ILE A 43 -4.37 -1.96 -10.76
N ASP A 44 -3.38 -2.50 -11.46
CA ASP A 44 -3.57 -3.11 -12.77
C ASP A 44 -3.39 -4.63 -12.65
N THR A 45 -3.75 -5.37 -13.71
CA THR A 45 -3.41 -6.80 -13.81
C THR A 45 -2.40 -7.03 -14.91
N LEU A 46 -1.50 -7.99 -14.71
CA LEU A 46 -0.54 -8.41 -15.73
C LEU A 46 -0.10 -9.86 -15.50
N VAL A 47 0.41 -10.48 -16.57
CA VAL A 47 1.13 -11.75 -16.49
C VAL A 47 2.61 -11.41 -16.24
N PHE A 48 3.13 -11.83 -15.09
CA PHE A 48 4.53 -11.67 -14.74
C PHE A 48 5.32 -12.91 -15.17
N ARG A 49 6.64 -12.89 -14.97
CA ARG A 49 7.57 -13.98 -15.28
C ARG A 49 6.98 -15.36 -14.94
N ASP A 50 7.34 -16.36 -15.74
CA ASP A 50 6.87 -17.75 -15.57
C ASP A 50 5.33 -17.89 -15.62
N SER A 51 4.68 -16.99 -16.36
CA SER A 51 3.22 -16.97 -16.58
C SER A 51 2.38 -16.78 -15.30
N VAL A 52 2.95 -16.13 -14.28
CA VAL A 52 2.24 -15.89 -13.01
C VAL A 52 1.34 -14.67 -13.12
N ASP A 53 0.03 -14.86 -12.95
CA ASP A 53 -0.93 -13.76 -12.88
C ASP A 53 -0.69 -12.91 -11.63
N CYS A 54 -0.45 -11.62 -11.84
CA CYS A 54 -0.13 -10.67 -10.79
C CYS A 54 -1.03 -9.43 -10.84
N TYR A 55 -1.19 -8.80 -9.69
CA TYR A 55 -1.53 -7.39 -9.58
C TYR A 55 -0.27 -6.53 -9.73
N LYS A 56 -0.40 -5.40 -10.40
CA LYS A 56 0.58 -4.33 -10.39
C LYS A 56 0.01 -3.15 -9.63
N ILE A 57 0.47 -2.98 -8.40
CA ILE A 57 0.09 -1.86 -7.54
C ILE A 57 1.09 -0.75 -7.80
N SER A 58 0.62 0.44 -8.18
CA SER A 58 1.47 1.62 -8.39
C SER A 58 1.04 2.75 -7.47
N ALA A 59 1.98 3.34 -6.75
CA ALA A 59 1.78 4.55 -5.96
C ALA A 59 2.66 5.67 -6.50
N LYS A 60 2.08 6.85 -6.73
CA LYS A 60 2.80 8.04 -7.19
C LYS A 60 2.51 9.21 -6.27
N ALA A 61 3.48 10.10 -6.10
CA ALA A 61 3.28 11.37 -5.41
C ALA A 61 4.00 12.50 -6.16
N GLU A 62 3.34 13.65 -6.29
CA GLU A 62 3.92 14.83 -6.90
C GLU A 62 3.41 16.13 -6.30
N THR A 63 4.30 17.12 -6.23
CA THR A 63 3.97 18.48 -5.79
C THR A 63 3.24 19.27 -6.87
N ASN A 64 2.32 20.14 -6.47
CA ASN A 64 1.62 21.05 -7.39
C ASN A 64 2.53 22.16 -7.89
N GLY A 65 2.11 22.94 -8.89
CA GLY A 65 2.95 23.94 -9.55
C GLY A 65 3.54 25.03 -8.64
N PHE A 66 2.87 25.38 -7.54
CA PHE A 66 3.40 26.33 -6.55
C PHE A 66 4.53 25.69 -5.73
N PHE A 67 4.27 24.53 -5.12
CA PHE A 67 5.27 23.82 -4.32
C PHE A 67 6.41 23.22 -5.17
N ASP A 68 6.18 22.92 -6.45
CA ASP A 68 7.20 22.36 -7.34
C ASP A 68 8.43 23.27 -7.50
N LYS A 69 8.22 24.60 -7.38
CA LYS A 69 9.29 25.60 -7.45
C LYS A 69 10.10 25.69 -6.16
N ILE A 70 9.52 25.31 -5.03
CA ILE A 70 10.14 25.39 -3.70
C ILE A 70 10.79 24.04 -3.37
N PHE A 71 10.03 22.95 -3.47
CA PHE A 71 10.46 21.59 -3.18
C PHE A 71 9.73 20.60 -4.11
N LYS A 72 10.45 20.10 -5.12
CA LYS A 72 9.89 19.22 -6.15
C LYS A 72 9.83 17.75 -5.68
N VAL A 73 8.64 17.15 -5.66
CA VAL A 73 8.44 15.70 -5.41
C VAL A 73 7.99 15.00 -6.68
N ARG A 74 8.64 13.89 -7.08
CA ARG A 74 8.23 13.00 -8.18
C ARG A 74 8.56 11.56 -7.80
N ASP A 75 7.68 11.00 -7.00
CA ASP A 75 7.86 9.66 -6.46
C ASP A 75 7.02 8.66 -7.23
N ASN A 76 7.58 7.48 -7.44
CA ASN A 76 6.93 6.38 -8.08
C ASN A 76 7.40 5.08 -7.44
N ILE A 77 6.45 4.36 -6.86
CA ILE A 77 6.65 3.08 -6.22
C ILE A 77 5.73 2.07 -6.92
N THR A 78 6.22 0.87 -7.17
CA THR A 78 5.43 -0.19 -7.80
C THR A 78 5.69 -1.51 -7.12
N SER A 79 4.64 -2.29 -6.90
CA SER A 79 4.70 -3.68 -6.45
C SER A 79 4.04 -4.59 -7.49
N ILE A 80 4.68 -5.72 -7.77
CA ILE A 80 4.10 -6.85 -8.50
C ILE A 80 3.76 -7.91 -7.47
N TRP A 81 2.48 -8.21 -7.34
CA TRP A 81 1.93 -9.03 -6.28
C TRP A 81 1.15 -10.21 -6.85
N ASP A 82 1.55 -11.42 -6.48
CA ASP A 82 0.96 -12.67 -6.97
C ASP A 82 -0.52 -12.79 -6.58
N LYS A 83 -1.41 -13.04 -7.56
CA LYS A 83 -2.85 -13.09 -7.29
C LYS A 83 -3.27 -14.31 -6.48
N GLU A 84 -2.58 -15.42 -6.65
CA GLU A 84 -2.92 -16.71 -6.04
C GLU A 84 -2.21 -16.87 -4.70
N LYS A 85 -0.87 -16.80 -4.71
CA LYS A 85 -0.05 -17.01 -3.51
C LYS A 85 -0.04 -15.81 -2.57
N LYS A 86 -0.51 -14.65 -3.03
CA LYS A 86 -0.51 -13.39 -2.26
C LYS A 86 0.88 -13.01 -1.74
N VAL A 87 1.93 -13.18 -2.56
CA VAL A 87 3.32 -12.82 -2.22
C VAL A 87 3.90 -11.79 -3.18
N SER A 88 4.83 -10.96 -2.71
CA SER A 88 5.55 -10.06 -3.60
C SER A 88 6.43 -10.82 -4.57
N ARG A 89 6.48 -10.35 -5.82
CA ARG A 89 7.38 -10.84 -6.89
C ARG A 89 8.42 -9.78 -7.26
N GLN A 90 8.03 -8.52 -7.25
CA GLN A 90 8.92 -7.40 -7.53
C GLN A 90 8.45 -6.13 -6.83
N PHE A 91 9.38 -5.36 -6.29
CA PHE A 91 9.15 -4.01 -5.80
C PHE A 91 10.12 -3.03 -6.47
N SER A 92 9.65 -1.86 -6.87
CA SER A 92 10.49 -0.79 -7.43
C SER A 92 10.14 0.52 -6.74
N LYS A 93 11.16 1.30 -6.36
CA LYS A 93 11.02 2.58 -5.65
C LYS A 93 11.96 3.59 -6.27
N LYS A 94 11.37 4.61 -6.90
CA LYS A 94 12.07 5.75 -7.51
C LYS A 94 11.56 7.03 -6.86
N LEU A 95 12.42 7.68 -6.09
CA LEU A 95 12.09 8.93 -5.40
C LEU A 95 12.88 10.09 -5.96
N ARG A 96 12.23 11.23 -6.08
CA ARG A 96 12.83 12.51 -6.46
C ARG A 96 12.20 13.60 -5.61
N GLU A 97 12.89 13.99 -4.55
CA GLU A 97 12.40 14.95 -3.56
C GLU A 97 13.45 16.06 -3.39
N GLY A 98 13.21 17.24 -3.96
CA GLY A 98 14.19 18.34 -3.98
C GLY A 98 15.51 17.92 -4.65
N SER A 99 16.59 17.85 -3.88
CA SER A 99 17.90 17.33 -4.30
C SER A 99 18.08 15.82 -4.05
N TYR A 100 17.24 15.22 -3.23
CA TYR A 100 17.30 13.81 -2.87
C TYR A 100 16.82 12.93 -4.02
N ARG A 101 17.59 11.88 -4.33
CA ARG A 101 17.27 10.88 -5.35
C ARG A 101 17.47 9.49 -4.80
N GLN A 102 16.53 8.61 -5.07
CA GLN A 102 16.63 7.21 -4.72
C GLN A 102 16.12 6.34 -5.85
N LYS A 103 16.84 5.27 -6.16
CA LYS A 103 16.37 4.18 -7.03
C LYS A 103 16.71 2.85 -6.37
N ARG A 104 15.68 2.07 -6.10
CA ARG A 104 15.77 0.73 -5.51
C ARG A 104 14.84 -0.20 -6.26
N ASP A 105 15.29 -1.42 -6.46
CA ASP A 105 14.50 -2.51 -7.00
C ASP A 105 14.72 -3.72 -6.09
N GLN A 106 13.69 -4.54 -5.90
CA GLN A 106 13.79 -5.78 -5.16
C GLN A 106 13.03 -6.87 -5.89
N TYR A 107 13.68 -8.00 -6.15
CA TYR A 107 13.08 -9.18 -6.77
C TYR A 107 12.94 -10.26 -5.72
N PHE A 108 11.75 -10.82 -5.61
CA PHE A 108 11.41 -11.80 -4.59
C PHE A 108 11.31 -13.19 -5.23
N TYR A 109 11.95 -14.17 -4.59
CA TYR A 109 11.96 -15.58 -4.99
C TYR A 109 11.42 -16.39 -3.80
N PRO A 110 10.11 -16.29 -3.50
CA PRO A 110 9.52 -16.90 -2.31
C PRO A 110 9.70 -18.41 -2.30
N GLU A 111 9.61 -19.09 -3.45
CA GLU A 111 9.84 -20.54 -3.56
C GLU A 111 11.29 -20.96 -3.21
N GLN A 112 12.21 -19.99 -3.18
CA GLN A 112 13.62 -20.21 -2.86
C GLN A 112 14.02 -19.52 -1.55
N ASN A 113 13.07 -18.93 -0.80
CA ASN A 113 13.29 -18.24 0.47
C ASN A 113 14.34 -17.12 0.41
N PHE A 114 14.45 -16.39 -0.71
CA PHE A 114 15.28 -15.19 -0.76
C PHE A 114 14.71 -14.08 -1.64
N SER A 115 15.29 -12.90 -1.50
CA SER A 115 15.12 -11.78 -2.43
C SER A 115 16.46 -11.15 -2.79
N LEU A 116 16.52 -10.52 -3.95
CA LEU A 116 17.65 -9.71 -4.40
C LEU A 116 17.24 -8.25 -4.29
N TYR A 117 17.88 -7.53 -3.38
CA TYR A 117 17.71 -6.09 -3.19
C TYR A 117 18.81 -5.33 -3.94
N LEU A 118 18.40 -4.47 -4.86
CA LEU A 118 19.27 -3.66 -5.69
C LEU A 118 19.09 -2.19 -5.35
N LYS A 119 20.19 -1.50 -5.05
CA LYS A 119 20.22 -0.06 -4.73
C LYS A 119 21.20 0.65 -5.65
N TRP A 120 20.74 1.68 -6.35
CA TRP A 120 21.63 2.53 -7.14
C TRP A 120 22.49 3.41 -6.23
N ASP A 121 23.81 3.31 -6.37
CA ASP A 121 24.78 4.19 -5.73
C ASP A 121 25.07 5.38 -6.66
N MET A 122 24.51 6.55 -6.31
CA MET A 122 24.68 7.78 -7.10
C MET A 122 26.15 8.23 -7.18
N LYS A 123 26.98 7.97 -6.17
CA LYS A 123 28.39 8.41 -6.15
C LYS A 123 29.27 7.51 -7.01
N LYS A 124 29.00 6.20 -6.98
CA LYS A 124 29.78 5.20 -7.71
C LYS A 124 29.21 4.85 -9.08
N HIS A 125 28.09 5.45 -9.47
CA HIS A 125 27.36 5.18 -10.71
C HIS A 125 27.16 3.69 -10.99
N LYS A 126 26.77 2.92 -9.96
CA LYS A 126 26.58 1.47 -10.08
C LYS A 126 25.45 0.95 -9.21
N MET A 127 24.83 -0.16 -9.63
CA MET A 127 23.90 -0.90 -8.78
C MET A 127 24.70 -1.70 -7.74
N LYS A 128 24.30 -1.61 -6.47
CA LYS A 128 24.72 -2.51 -5.41
C LYS A 128 23.63 -3.54 -5.20
N GLU A 129 24.03 -4.80 -5.15
CA GLU A 129 23.14 -5.92 -4.89
C GLU A 129 23.37 -6.46 -3.48
N LYS A 130 22.29 -6.90 -2.84
CA LYS A 130 22.31 -7.63 -1.58
C LYS A 130 21.27 -8.73 -1.64
N LYS A 131 21.70 -9.97 -1.45
CA LYS A 131 20.78 -11.09 -1.21
C LYS A 131 20.26 -11.01 0.23
N LEU A 132 18.95 -11.18 0.40
CA LEU A 132 18.29 -11.28 1.70
C LEU A 132 17.57 -12.63 1.76
N GLU A 133 17.81 -13.41 2.79
CA GLU A 133 16.90 -14.51 3.12
C GLU A 133 15.55 -13.91 3.49
N ILE A 134 14.47 -14.48 2.98
CA ILE A 134 13.10 -14.08 3.33
C ILE A 134 12.35 -15.33 3.75
N ILE A 135 11.32 -15.16 4.57
CA ILE A 135 10.43 -16.26 4.95
C ILE A 135 9.15 -16.20 4.12
N ASP A 136 8.36 -17.27 4.19
CA ASP A 136 7.07 -17.34 3.50
C ASP A 136 6.18 -16.14 3.82
N ASN A 137 5.35 -15.77 2.84
CA ASN A 137 4.42 -14.65 2.89
C ASN A 137 5.05 -13.27 3.10
N THR A 138 6.36 -13.13 2.84
CA THR A 138 7.02 -11.82 2.85
C THR A 138 6.44 -10.91 1.76
N GLN A 139 6.00 -9.73 2.17
CA GLN A 139 5.51 -8.66 1.31
C GLN A 139 6.53 -7.53 1.17
N ASP A 140 6.31 -6.67 0.18
CA ASP A 140 6.81 -5.30 0.20
C ASP A 140 5.76 -4.37 0.84
N ILE A 141 6.08 -3.09 0.97
CA ILE A 141 5.23 -2.13 1.67
C ILE A 141 3.86 -1.89 0.99
N LEU A 142 3.77 -1.97 -0.34
CA LEU A 142 2.52 -1.74 -1.06
C LEU A 142 1.65 -3.00 -1.02
N SER A 143 2.23 -4.17 -1.29
CA SER A 143 1.49 -5.43 -1.17
C SER A 143 1.05 -5.72 0.26
N ALA A 144 1.83 -5.32 1.28
CA ALA A 144 1.41 -5.42 2.68
C ALA A 144 0.15 -4.58 2.99
N PHE A 145 0.07 -3.37 2.43
CA PHE A 145 -1.11 -2.52 2.58
C PHE A 145 -2.34 -3.13 1.89
N TYR A 146 -2.20 -3.62 0.65
CA TYR A 146 -3.30 -4.28 -0.06
C TYR A 146 -3.71 -5.63 0.56
N TRP A 147 -2.75 -6.38 1.12
CA TRP A 147 -3.03 -7.55 1.94
C TRP A 147 -3.85 -7.20 3.19
N THR A 148 -3.52 -6.09 3.84
CA THR A 148 -4.25 -5.59 5.03
C THR A 148 -5.72 -5.33 4.71
N ARG A 149 -6.01 -4.76 3.53
CA ARG A 149 -7.39 -4.52 3.07
C ARG A 149 -8.21 -5.80 2.86
N GLN A 150 -7.55 -6.96 2.73
CA GLN A 150 -8.19 -8.27 2.64
C GLN A 150 -8.38 -8.95 4.01
N GLN A 151 -7.93 -8.35 5.10
CA GLN A 151 -8.04 -8.93 6.43
C GLN A 151 -9.32 -8.50 7.14
N GLU A 152 -9.88 -9.38 7.97
CA GLU A 152 -10.89 -8.98 8.96
C GLU A 152 -10.23 -8.09 10.02
N LEU A 153 -10.70 -6.86 10.19
CA LEU A 153 -10.16 -5.90 11.14
C LEU A 153 -11.07 -5.76 12.36
N LYS A 154 -10.47 -5.68 13.54
CA LYS A 154 -11.15 -5.53 14.82
C LYS A 154 -10.44 -4.48 15.64
N VAL A 155 -11.19 -3.53 16.19
CA VAL A 155 -10.65 -2.48 17.05
C VAL A 155 -9.94 -3.10 18.26
N GLY A 156 -8.73 -2.63 18.55
CA GLY A 156 -7.88 -3.12 19.63
C GLY A 156 -7.02 -4.34 19.26
N GLU A 157 -7.22 -4.94 18.08
CA GLU A 157 -6.38 -6.03 17.58
C GLU A 157 -5.32 -5.52 16.59
N SER A 158 -4.27 -6.33 16.42
CA SER A 158 -3.23 -6.11 15.42
C SER A 158 -3.16 -7.27 14.42
N LYS A 159 -2.80 -6.95 13.17
CA LYS A 159 -2.36 -7.95 12.18
C LYS A 159 -0.85 -7.91 12.05
N PHE A 160 -0.23 -9.07 11.87
CA PHE A 160 1.22 -9.18 11.71
C PHE A 160 1.56 -9.71 10.33
N ILE A 161 2.54 -9.11 9.69
CA ILE A 161 2.97 -9.49 8.35
C ILE A 161 4.48 -9.31 8.17
N ASN A 162 5.10 -10.25 7.48
CA ASN A 162 6.52 -10.16 7.15
C ASN A 162 6.71 -9.17 6.02
N VAL A 163 7.58 -8.18 6.20
CA VAL A 163 7.82 -7.13 5.21
C VAL A 163 9.32 -7.03 4.96
N SER A 164 9.73 -7.09 3.69
CA SER A 164 11.05 -6.63 3.30
C SER A 164 10.96 -5.21 2.77
N ALA A 165 11.69 -4.32 3.42
CA ALA A 165 11.79 -2.91 3.02
C ALA A 165 13.23 -2.43 3.14
N ASP A 166 13.68 -1.66 2.14
CA ASP A 166 14.93 -0.91 2.22
C ASP A 166 16.19 -1.75 2.53
N GLY A 167 16.19 -3.03 2.12
CA GLY A 167 17.32 -3.95 2.27
C GLY A 167 17.37 -4.69 3.61
N LYS A 168 16.24 -4.74 4.33
CA LYS A 168 16.06 -5.41 5.62
C LYS A 168 14.67 -6.07 5.68
N ASN A 169 14.54 -7.12 6.48
CA ASN A 169 13.26 -7.74 6.81
C ASN A 169 12.77 -7.25 8.16
N TYR A 170 11.46 -7.11 8.28
CA TYR A 170 10.77 -6.67 9.47
C TYR A 170 9.53 -7.55 9.68
N LYS A 171 9.12 -7.66 10.94
CA LYS A 171 7.75 -8.04 11.26
C LYS A 171 6.95 -6.75 11.39
N ALA A 172 6.10 -6.45 10.42
CA ALA A 172 5.21 -5.31 10.53
C ALA A 172 4.00 -5.68 11.40
N GLU A 173 3.63 -4.76 12.29
CA GLU A 173 2.39 -4.78 13.05
C GLU A 173 1.46 -3.72 12.47
N VAL A 174 0.25 -4.11 12.06
CA VAL A 174 -0.81 -3.19 11.67
C VAL A 174 -1.79 -3.11 12.84
N LYS A 175 -1.70 -2.03 13.61
CA LYS A 175 -2.58 -1.79 14.75
C LYS A 175 -3.90 -1.23 14.27
N VAL A 176 -5.02 -1.74 14.79
CA VAL A 176 -6.36 -1.19 14.53
C VAL A 176 -6.82 -0.42 15.77
N HIS A 177 -6.71 0.90 15.72
CA HIS A 177 -6.86 1.76 16.90
C HIS A 177 -8.30 1.92 17.34
N ARG A 178 -9.15 2.37 16.43
CA ARG A 178 -10.56 2.72 16.67
C ARG A 178 -11.30 2.87 15.35
N LYS A 179 -12.61 3.07 15.44
CA LYS A 179 -13.43 3.53 14.31
C LYS A 179 -13.84 4.98 14.50
N GLU A 180 -13.93 5.70 13.40
CA GLU A 180 -14.38 7.10 13.36
C GLU A 180 -15.26 7.32 12.14
N THR A 181 -16.28 8.17 12.29
CA THR A 181 -17.12 8.60 11.18
C THR A 181 -16.47 9.79 10.48
N LEU A 182 -16.25 9.66 9.16
CA LEU A 182 -15.64 10.71 8.35
C LEU A 182 -16.54 11.08 7.18
N ASP A 183 -16.52 12.35 6.79
CA ASP A 183 -17.06 12.80 5.51
C ASP A 183 -16.07 12.45 4.40
N THR A 184 -16.54 11.68 3.44
CA THR A 184 -15.74 11.17 2.32
C THR A 184 -16.40 11.52 0.99
N ILE A 185 -15.73 11.24 -0.12
CA ILE A 185 -16.32 11.36 -1.46
C ILE A 185 -17.48 10.37 -1.70
N PHE A 186 -17.65 9.38 -0.82
CA PHE A 186 -18.73 8.40 -0.84
C PHE A 186 -19.84 8.73 0.18
N GLY A 187 -19.87 9.97 0.67
CA GLY A 187 -20.70 10.40 1.80
C GLY A 187 -20.06 10.10 3.15
N THR A 188 -20.86 10.22 4.20
CA THR A 188 -20.42 9.95 5.58
C THR A 188 -20.26 8.44 5.79
N LYS A 189 -19.04 8.00 6.14
CA LYS A 189 -18.69 6.58 6.29
C LYS A 189 -18.00 6.34 7.63
N GLU A 190 -18.30 5.19 8.25
CA GLU A 190 -17.49 4.66 9.35
C GLU A 190 -16.17 4.14 8.79
N CYS A 191 -15.05 4.45 9.44
CA CYS A 191 -13.71 4.13 8.99
C CYS A 191 -12.87 3.58 10.14
N PHE A 192 -12.07 2.54 9.89
CA PHE A 192 -11.00 2.12 10.81
C PHE A 192 -9.80 3.06 10.69
N LEU A 193 -9.26 3.48 11.83
CA LEU A 193 -7.91 4.03 11.90
C LEU A 193 -6.90 2.91 12.12
N ILE A 194 -6.04 2.68 11.14
CA ILE A 194 -4.93 1.73 11.23
C ILE A 194 -3.56 2.45 11.26
N GLU A 195 -2.59 1.81 11.90
CA GLU A 195 -1.21 2.28 11.97
C GLU A 195 -0.24 1.12 11.66
N PRO A 196 0.46 1.14 10.51
CA PRO A 196 1.54 0.21 10.24
C PRO A 196 2.82 0.62 10.99
N VAL A 197 3.32 -0.28 11.83
CA VAL A 197 4.54 -0.14 12.62
C VAL A 197 5.52 -1.23 12.21
N LEU A 198 6.74 -0.85 11.83
CA LEU A 198 7.80 -1.83 11.57
C LEU A 198 8.47 -2.23 12.89
N VAL A 199 8.31 -3.49 13.30
CA VAL A 199 8.97 -4.03 14.49
C VAL A 199 10.36 -4.55 14.09
N GLY A 200 11.41 -4.00 14.71
CA GLY A 200 12.80 -4.37 14.45
C GLY A 200 13.79 -3.56 15.30
N ASP A 201 15.09 -3.84 15.15
CA ASP A 201 16.15 -3.26 15.98
C ASP A 201 16.07 -1.73 16.11
N ALA A 202 16.32 -1.24 17.33
CA ALA A 202 16.19 0.14 17.83
C ALA A 202 16.85 1.26 16.98
N ILE A 203 17.60 0.90 15.93
CA ILE A 203 18.29 1.81 15.01
C ILE A 203 17.38 2.27 13.87
N PHE A 204 16.26 1.58 13.58
CA PHE A 204 15.29 2.09 12.61
C PHE A 204 14.40 3.15 13.26
N LYS A 205 14.81 4.42 13.16
CA LYS A 205 13.92 5.54 13.42
C LYS A 205 12.94 5.66 12.26
N GLN A 206 11.74 5.10 12.43
CA GLN A 206 10.60 5.52 11.62
C GLN A 206 10.45 7.03 11.82
N THR A 207 10.49 7.80 10.74
CA THR A 207 10.59 9.28 10.79
C THR A 207 9.29 9.98 11.20
N GLY A 208 8.30 9.21 11.66
CA GLY A 208 6.95 9.66 11.97
C GLY A 208 5.96 8.50 11.93
N ASN A 209 4.90 8.58 12.74
CA ASN A 209 3.81 7.62 12.65
C ASN A 209 3.03 7.87 11.35
N ILE A 210 2.53 6.80 10.74
CA ILE A 210 1.63 6.86 9.59
C ILE A 210 0.29 6.33 10.06
N TYR A 211 -0.73 7.15 9.94
CA TYR A 211 -2.11 6.82 10.26
C TYR A 211 -2.90 6.75 8.96
N ILE A 212 -3.67 5.69 8.78
CA ILE A 212 -4.48 5.47 7.58
C ILE A 212 -5.91 5.19 8.02
N TRP A 213 -6.85 5.99 7.52
CA TRP A 213 -8.27 5.71 7.66
C TRP A 213 -8.74 4.97 6.42
N ILE A 214 -9.27 3.78 6.63
CA ILE A 214 -9.89 2.92 5.62
C ILE A 214 -11.36 2.75 5.96
N THR A 215 -12.23 2.69 4.95
CA THR A 215 -13.67 2.47 5.18
C THR A 215 -13.93 1.13 5.91
N ASP A 216 -14.96 1.11 6.75
CA ASP A 216 -15.43 -0.09 7.43
C ASP A 216 -16.42 -0.86 6.53
N ASP A 217 -15.88 -1.43 5.45
CA ASP A 217 -16.60 -2.28 4.51
C ASP A 217 -15.64 -3.35 3.96
N ASP A 218 -16.10 -4.13 2.97
CA ASP A 218 -15.28 -5.17 2.36
C ASP A 218 -14.10 -4.60 1.57
N LEU A 219 -14.25 -3.43 0.93
CA LEU A 219 -13.22 -2.79 0.08
C LEU A 219 -12.12 -2.09 0.89
N LYS A 220 -12.43 -1.62 2.10
CA LYS A 220 -11.48 -0.94 3.01
C LYS A 220 -10.69 0.15 2.29
N VAL A 221 -11.39 1.00 1.57
CA VAL A 221 -10.81 2.04 0.72
C VAL A 221 -10.11 3.05 1.61
N PRO A 222 -8.82 3.36 1.39
CA PRO A 222 -8.16 4.45 2.11
C PRO A 222 -8.77 5.79 1.73
N VAL A 223 -9.31 6.50 2.72
CA VAL A 223 -9.97 7.81 2.53
C VAL A 223 -9.13 8.97 3.06
N LEU A 224 -8.26 8.69 4.04
CA LEU A 224 -7.35 9.66 4.62
C LEU A 224 -6.05 8.97 5.04
N MET A 225 -4.91 9.61 4.76
CA MET A 225 -3.62 9.23 5.33
C MET A 225 -3.01 10.46 6.00
N GLU A 226 -2.48 10.28 7.20
CA GLU A 226 -1.76 11.32 7.94
C GLU A 226 -0.38 10.82 8.34
N SER A 227 0.63 11.66 8.12
CA SER A 227 1.97 11.41 8.62
C SER A 227 2.42 12.60 9.46
N GLU A 228 2.77 12.33 10.71
CA GLU A 228 3.33 13.31 11.62
C GLU A 228 4.83 13.39 11.38
N VAL A 229 5.32 14.53 10.88
CA VAL A 229 6.75 14.80 10.75
C VAL A 229 7.16 15.92 11.71
N VAL A 230 8.44 15.99 12.04
CA VAL A 230 9.00 16.95 13.02
C VAL A 230 8.62 18.41 12.75
N PHE A 231 8.27 18.76 11.51
CA PHE A 231 7.93 20.13 11.10
C PHE A 231 6.45 20.35 10.73
N GLY A 232 5.55 19.39 10.97
CA GLY A 232 4.12 19.52 10.68
C GLY A 232 3.45 18.18 10.37
N SER A 233 2.18 18.19 9.94
CA SER A 233 1.53 16.98 9.42
C SER A 233 1.18 17.11 7.94
N PHE A 234 1.45 16.05 7.20
CA PHE A 234 0.97 15.88 5.83
C PHE A 234 -0.30 15.05 5.86
N LYS A 235 -1.34 15.54 5.19
CA LYS A 235 -2.60 14.80 5.02
C LYS A 235 -2.84 14.52 3.55
N ALA A 236 -3.04 13.26 3.19
CA ALA A 236 -3.51 12.87 1.87
C ALA A 236 -4.98 12.48 1.98
N VAL A 237 -5.87 13.31 1.44
CA VAL A 237 -7.33 13.10 1.48
C VAL A 237 -7.78 12.57 0.13
N LEU A 238 -8.56 11.49 0.10
CA LEU A 238 -9.12 10.95 -1.14
C LEU A 238 -10.04 11.99 -1.80
N GLU A 239 -9.79 12.30 -3.07
CA GLU A 239 -10.58 13.25 -3.88
C GLU A 239 -11.31 12.57 -5.04
N GLU A 240 -10.74 11.51 -5.62
CA GLU A 240 -11.34 10.79 -6.74
C GLU A 240 -11.08 9.28 -6.57
N ALA A 241 -12.07 8.47 -6.95
CA ALA A 241 -11.97 7.02 -7.00
C ALA A 241 -12.68 6.45 -8.23
N ASP A 242 -11.96 5.68 -9.04
CA ASP A 242 -12.50 4.97 -10.20
C ASP A 242 -12.44 3.46 -9.97
N ASN A 243 -13.46 2.74 -10.48
CA ASN A 243 -13.62 1.30 -10.26
C ASN A 243 -13.60 0.97 -8.77
N VAL A 244 -14.42 1.69 -8.00
CA VAL A 244 -14.68 1.48 -6.59
C VAL A 244 -16.20 1.57 -6.40
N SER A 245 -16.85 0.42 -6.32
CA SER A 245 -18.30 0.32 -6.13
C SER A 245 -18.63 0.22 -4.65
N PHE A 246 -19.08 1.33 -4.05
CA PHE A 246 -19.79 1.27 -2.79
C PHE A 246 -21.24 0.85 -3.09
N GLU A 247 -21.66 -0.29 -2.57
CA GLU A 247 -23.09 -0.64 -2.47
C GLU A 247 -23.77 0.20 -1.37
#